data_AF-A0A382DUF6-F1
#
_entry.id   AF-A0A382DUF6-F1
#
_cell.length_a   1.000
_cell.length_b   1.000
_cell.length_c   1.000
_cell.angle_alpha   90.00
_cell.angle_beta   90.00
_cell.angle_gamma   90.00
#
_symmetry.space_group_name_H-M   'P 1'
#
loop_
_entity.id
_entity.type
_entity.pdbx_description
1 polymer ?
#
loop_
_entity_poly.entity_id
_entity_poly.type
_entity_poly.pdbx_seq_one_letter_code
_entity_poly.pdbx_strand_id
1 'polypeptide(L)'
;MKTFAESLHKLGTISFEGIPLKIPPVNLSAIDDLIEEVQLTAFPNDVYKEFDVSRHKSSNSKTTVFLVRGSDRDSDRDELAKNLKDAGIKYEIRGSSKSSFDPIFLDNFEDGQNVIFLFKPKAGGMGETTLNSSITELFPCMAWEKKHKPKSVPAFYDWLLAQDVDKFKCVAGSDKQAGKDTVAKAEDSSKFDEKMQNAIGIHKYIADENKLKPIKQVYWGYRAKPSGVPKNHPGDIFIQFADKQILGTSLKAGGKKSTEPKLNTYVNPIMQAFRKGNKVPKLSQELYKKVYSKIEGMPPVKTYDTKSGRKATYEVLKQLERTNKTEYEKLYDEQLEIVRQTLIDLFNQSKDASLQYIKTAILRDAPDVPTKVIKGIGKTYEQVTDDDELGVFLPVVKFIKAEASKASKQNWFLHLKSNKDVIVMQMTVRTNKSGLGHKLGQFYNLAVKYNGLLKK
;
A
#
# COMPACT_ATOMS: atom_id res chain seq x y z
N MET A 1 47.05 11.91 14.56
CA MET A 1 47.22 13.35 14.23
C MET A 1 48.68 13.75 14.38
N LYS A 2 49.43 13.71 13.28
CA LYS A 2 50.64 14.48 12.95
C LYS A 2 50.46 14.88 11.48
N THR A 3 50.78 16.12 11.18
CA THR A 3 50.03 17.00 10.27
C THR A 3 50.52 16.96 8.83
N PHE A 4 49.62 16.64 7.89
CA PHE A 4 49.80 16.91 6.45
C PHE A 4 49.94 18.43 6.17
N ALA A 5 49.52 19.27 7.12
CA ALA A 5 49.71 20.71 7.10
C ALA A 5 51.19 21.15 7.23
N GLU A 6 52.09 20.33 7.78
CA GLU A 6 53.53 20.68 7.86
C GLU A 6 54.26 20.49 6.53
N SER A 7 53.76 19.62 5.64
CA SER A 7 54.38 19.37 4.33
C SER A 7 54.12 20.48 3.30
N LEU A 8 53.08 21.30 3.49
CA LEU A 8 52.77 22.42 2.57
C LEU A 8 53.65 23.66 2.82
N HIS A 9 54.30 23.76 3.98
CA HIS A 9 55.17 24.90 4.31
C HIS A 9 56.59 24.79 3.73
N LYS A 10 56.90 23.73 2.96
CA LYS A 10 58.23 23.45 2.38
C LYS A 10 58.31 23.49 0.85
N LEU A 11 57.24 23.87 0.15
CA LEU A 11 57.33 24.22 -1.27
C LEU A 11 57.61 25.72 -1.37
N GLY A 12 58.90 26.02 -1.38
CA GLY A 12 59.43 27.36 -1.56
C GLY A 12 58.91 28.03 -2.83
N THR A 13 58.89 29.35 -2.77
CA THR A 13 58.67 30.28 -3.87
C THR A 13 59.57 29.89 -5.05
N ILE A 14 59.02 29.22 -6.06
CA ILE A 14 59.68 29.09 -7.36
C ILE A 14 59.33 30.35 -8.15
N SER A 15 60.28 31.29 -8.24
CA SER A 15 60.21 32.40 -9.18
C SER A 15 60.97 32.03 -10.45
N PHE A 16 60.24 31.76 -11.54
CA PHE A 16 60.76 31.97 -12.89
C PHE A 16 60.27 33.34 -13.36
N GLU A 17 61.15 34.06 -14.03
CA GLU A 17 61.03 35.46 -14.43
C GLU A 17 59.64 35.85 -14.98
N GLY A 18 59.00 36.81 -14.30
CA GLY A 18 58.10 37.77 -14.94
C GLY A 18 56.64 37.37 -15.23
N ILE A 19 56.14 36.19 -14.85
CA ILE A 19 54.71 35.84 -15.05
C ILE A 19 54.08 35.39 -13.72
N PRO A 20 53.06 36.10 -13.19
CA PRO A 20 52.35 35.64 -11.99
C PRO A 20 51.47 34.43 -12.33
N LEU A 21 51.87 33.24 -11.89
CA LEU A 21 51.00 32.06 -11.90
C LEU A 21 49.96 32.17 -10.79
N LYS A 22 48.69 32.38 -11.17
CA LYS A 22 47.54 32.18 -10.26
C LYS A 22 47.43 30.69 -9.96
N ILE A 23 47.70 30.29 -8.72
CA ILE A 23 47.30 28.98 -8.22
C ILE A 23 45.77 28.97 -8.17
N PRO A 24 45.08 28.06 -8.88
CA PRO A 24 43.63 27.99 -8.81
C PRO A 24 43.21 27.65 -7.37
N PRO A 25 42.12 28.24 -6.86
CA PRO A 25 41.60 27.90 -5.54
C PRO A 25 41.26 26.40 -5.53
N VAL A 26 41.81 25.66 -4.57
CA VAL A 26 41.40 24.27 -4.34
C VAL A 26 39.92 24.29 -3.99
N ASN A 27 39.10 23.69 -4.86
CA ASN A 27 37.67 23.61 -4.62
C ASN A 27 37.38 22.55 -3.54
N LEU A 28 37.21 23.00 -2.30
CA LEU A 28 36.87 22.13 -1.16
C LEU A 28 35.52 21.42 -1.36
N SER A 29 34.63 21.90 -2.23
CA SER A 29 33.35 21.21 -2.54
C SER A 29 33.54 19.94 -3.39
N ALA A 30 34.70 19.77 -4.03
CA ALA A 30 35.03 18.54 -4.75
C ALA A 30 35.62 17.46 -3.83
N ILE A 31 35.85 17.78 -2.55
CA ILE A 31 36.29 16.82 -1.53
C ILE A 31 35.08 16.10 -0.89
N ASP A 32 33.89 16.72 -0.90
CA ASP A 32 32.65 16.05 -0.46
C ASP A 32 32.25 14.88 -1.38
N ASP A 33 32.72 14.86 -2.63
CA ASP A 33 32.53 13.76 -3.59
C ASP A 33 33.54 12.60 -3.41
N LEU A 34 34.48 12.71 -2.45
CA LEU A 34 35.47 11.67 -2.11
C LEU A 34 35.09 10.85 -0.86
N ILE A 35 33.86 10.97 -0.37
CA ILE A 35 33.35 10.07 0.68
C ILE A 35 32.92 8.77 0.00
N GLU A 36 33.76 7.74 0.08
CA GLU A 36 33.41 6.38 -0.37
C GLU A 36 32.21 5.87 0.43
N GLU A 37 31.04 5.82 -0.20
CA GLU A 37 29.84 5.23 0.41
C GLU A 37 30.06 3.74 0.71
N VAL A 38 29.69 3.29 1.92
CA VAL A 38 29.90 1.89 2.37
C VAL A 38 29.31 0.90 1.36
N GLN A 39 30.16 0.02 0.82
CA GLN A 39 29.78 -1.08 -0.07
C GLN A 39 29.62 -2.38 0.73
N LEU A 40 28.98 -3.40 0.13
CA LEU A 40 28.89 -4.72 0.77
C LEU A 40 30.27 -5.35 1.04
N THR A 41 31.27 -5.00 0.24
CA THR A 41 32.67 -5.44 0.42
C THR A 41 33.32 -4.90 1.69
N ALA A 42 32.71 -3.93 2.37
CA ALA A 42 33.15 -3.45 3.70
C ALA A 42 32.82 -4.44 4.82
N PHE A 43 31.98 -5.44 4.55
CA PHE A 43 31.66 -6.49 5.50
C PHE A 43 32.42 -7.77 5.17
N PRO A 44 32.80 -8.59 6.17
CA PRO A 44 33.23 -9.96 5.92
C PRO A 44 32.16 -10.73 5.13
N ASN A 45 32.59 -11.54 4.15
CA ASN A 45 31.67 -12.19 3.21
C ASN A 45 30.60 -13.04 3.92
N ASP A 46 30.98 -13.72 5.00
CA ASP A 46 30.11 -14.54 5.86
C ASP A 46 28.97 -13.74 6.53
N VAL A 47 29.11 -12.41 6.65
CA VAL A 47 28.05 -11.56 7.20
C VAL A 47 26.80 -11.58 6.32
N TYR A 48 26.95 -11.43 5.00
CA TYR A 48 25.83 -11.16 4.10
C TYR A 48 25.62 -12.21 3.00
N LYS A 49 26.54 -13.17 2.82
CA LYS A 49 26.54 -14.11 1.68
C LYS A 49 25.27 -14.96 1.55
N GLU A 50 24.62 -15.29 2.67
CA GLU A 50 23.41 -16.13 2.67
C GLU A 50 22.13 -15.35 2.36
N PHE A 51 22.23 -14.03 2.22
CA PHE A 51 21.09 -13.14 2.07
C PHE A 51 21.00 -12.51 0.67
N ASP A 52 19.79 -12.32 0.17
CA ASP A 52 19.53 -11.42 -0.97
C ASP A 52 19.58 -9.97 -0.47
N VAL A 53 20.74 -9.34 -0.64
CA VAL A 53 20.99 -7.96 -0.21
C VAL A 53 21.13 -7.04 -1.40
N SER A 54 20.38 -5.94 -1.39
CA SER A 54 20.46 -4.89 -2.41
C SER A 54 20.49 -3.51 -1.78
N ARG A 55 21.04 -2.53 -2.48
CA ARG A 55 21.05 -1.15 -2.00
C ARG A 55 19.66 -0.52 -2.08
N HIS A 56 19.25 0.20 -1.05
CA HIS A 56 17.99 0.93 -1.02
C HIS A 56 18.19 2.38 -1.47
N LYS A 57 17.21 2.90 -2.23
CA LYS A 57 17.17 4.26 -2.78
C LYS A 57 17.20 5.41 -1.75
N SER A 58 17.08 5.10 -0.45
CA SER A 58 17.15 6.09 0.62
C SER A 58 18.55 6.27 1.19
N SER A 59 19.55 5.61 0.60
CA SER A 59 20.95 5.86 0.92
C SER A 59 21.33 7.30 0.56
N ASN A 60 22.26 7.87 1.31
CA ASN A 60 22.81 9.21 1.10
C ASN A 60 24.24 9.27 1.67
N SER A 61 24.91 10.41 1.51
CA SER A 61 26.31 10.62 1.91
C SER A 61 26.65 10.31 3.37
N LYS A 62 25.67 10.34 4.30
CA LYS A 62 25.88 10.03 5.73
C LYS A 62 25.35 8.65 6.13
N THR A 63 24.53 8.02 5.28
CA THR A 63 23.84 6.79 5.65
C THR A 63 23.62 5.88 4.45
N THR A 64 24.25 4.71 4.49
CA THR A 64 23.98 3.64 3.53
C THR A 64 22.85 2.75 4.05
N VAL A 65 21.88 2.46 3.18
CA VAL A 65 20.74 1.61 3.53
C VAL A 65 20.75 0.37 2.65
N PHE A 66 20.91 -0.79 3.27
CA PHE A 66 20.78 -2.10 2.63
C PHE A 66 19.39 -2.67 2.86
N LEU A 67 18.89 -3.36 1.84
CA LEU A 67 17.62 -4.06 1.85
C LEU A 67 17.90 -5.55 1.77
N VAL A 68 17.55 -6.26 2.84
CA VAL A 68 17.65 -7.71 2.97
C VAL A 68 16.29 -8.31 2.65
N ARG A 69 16.23 -9.21 1.67
CA ARG A 69 15.01 -9.93 1.28
C ARG A 69 15.11 -11.40 1.61
N GLY A 70 14.11 -11.92 2.31
CA GLY A 70 14.02 -13.35 2.58
C GLY A 70 12.60 -13.79 2.93
N SER A 71 12.40 -15.09 3.08
CA SER A 71 11.08 -15.67 3.36
C SER A 71 10.61 -15.43 4.80
N ASP A 72 11.55 -15.28 5.74
CA ASP A 72 11.27 -15.08 7.16
C ASP A 72 12.15 -13.97 7.73
N ARG A 73 11.58 -12.76 7.77
CA ARG A 73 12.29 -11.55 8.20
C ARG A 73 12.76 -11.57 9.65
N ASP A 74 12.12 -12.35 10.52
CA ASP A 74 12.53 -12.50 11.92
C ASP A 74 13.79 -13.33 12.00
N SER A 75 13.77 -14.52 11.39
CA SER A 75 14.94 -15.38 11.27
C SER A 75 16.09 -14.68 10.52
N ASP A 76 15.81 -13.99 9.42
CA ASP A 76 16.84 -13.30 8.63
C ASP A 76 17.52 -12.17 9.42
N ARG A 77 16.76 -11.42 10.24
CA ARG A 77 17.33 -10.37 11.09
C ARG A 77 18.18 -10.96 12.19
N ASP A 78 17.68 -11.98 12.85
CA ASP A 78 18.37 -12.56 14.00
C ASP A 78 19.66 -13.27 13.55
N GLU A 79 19.67 -13.90 12.37
CA GLU A 79 20.88 -14.48 11.77
C GLU A 79 21.85 -13.40 11.29
N LEU A 80 21.40 -12.34 10.61
CA LEU A 80 22.31 -11.23 10.22
C LEU A 80 22.89 -10.53 11.45
N ALA A 81 22.10 -10.33 12.51
CA ALA A 81 22.55 -9.76 13.77
C ALA A 81 23.61 -10.65 14.45
N LYS A 82 23.41 -11.96 14.41
CA LYS A 82 24.39 -12.95 14.88
C LYS A 82 25.68 -12.88 14.06
N ASN A 83 25.60 -12.87 12.73
CA ASN A 83 26.79 -12.79 11.88
C ASN A 83 27.57 -11.48 12.11
N LEU A 84 26.88 -10.35 12.29
CA LEU A 84 27.50 -9.08 12.66
C LEU A 84 28.21 -9.16 14.03
N LYS A 85 27.57 -9.80 15.01
CA LYS A 85 28.16 -10.03 16.33
C LYS A 85 29.43 -10.89 16.25
N ASP A 86 29.35 -11.99 15.51
CA ASP A 86 30.45 -12.95 15.35
C ASP A 86 31.63 -12.31 14.59
N ALA A 87 31.35 -11.38 13.68
CA ALA A 87 32.34 -10.51 13.03
C ALA A 87 32.86 -9.36 13.92
N GLY A 88 32.39 -9.22 15.17
CA GLY A 88 32.79 -8.16 16.09
C GLY A 88 32.24 -6.76 15.75
N ILE A 89 31.24 -6.68 14.88
CA ILE A 89 30.64 -5.42 14.43
C ILE A 89 29.53 -5.01 15.41
N LYS A 90 29.65 -3.78 15.95
CA LYS A 90 28.64 -3.22 16.87
C LYS A 90 27.37 -2.84 16.10
N TYR A 91 26.22 -3.24 16.63
CA TYR A 91 24.92 -2.92 16.06
C TYR A 91 23.85 -2.69 17.13
N GLU A 92 22.74 -2.08 16.74
CA GLU A 92 21.54 -1.92 17.55
C GLU A 92 20.29 -2.31 16.74
N ILE A 93 19.39 -3.08 17.35
CA ILE A 93 18.05 -3.34 16.80
C ILE A 93 17.09 -2.35 17.44
N ARG A 94 16.57 -1.41 16.65
CA ARG A 94 15.64 -0.38 17.13
C ARG A 94 14.60 -0.02 16.09
N GLY A 95 13.44 0.44 16.55
CA GLY A 95 12.34 0.86 15.67
C GLY A 95 12.72 2.04 14.76
N SER A 96 12.13 2.10 13.57
CA SER A 96 12.41 3.13 12.56
C SER A 96 11.15 3.63 11.88
N SER A 97 11.12 4.91 11.49
CA SER A 97 10.06 5.43 10.62
C SER A 97 10.11 4.85 9.20
N LYS A 98 11.22 4.21 8.82
CA LYS A 98 11.45 3.64 7.48
C LYS A 98 10.94 2.20 7.33
N SER A 99 10.59 1.52 8.42
CA SER A 99 10.13 0.12 8.39
C SER A 99 9.17 -0.20 9.53
N SER A 100 8.14 -0.99 9.25
CA SER A 100 7.23 -1.55 10.26
C SER A 100 7.82 -2.77 11.01
N PHE A 101 9.07 -3.09 10.72
CA PHE A 101 9.83 -4.21 11.27
C PHE A 101 11.20 -3.67 11.67
N ASP A 102 11.63 -3.96 12.89
CA ASP A 102 12.81 -3.34 13.53
C ASP A 102 14.08 -3.62 12.72
N PRO A 103 14.70 -2.57 12.11
CA PRO A 103 15.97 -2.69 11.40
C PRO A 103 17.16 -2.93 12.32
N ILE A 104 18.28 -3.30 11.71
CA ILE A 104 19.60 -3.25 12.35
C ILE A 104 20.29 -1.93 11.96
N PHE A 105 20.83 -1.22 12.95
CA PHE A 105 21.59 0.02 12.80
C PHE A 105 23.04 -0.20 13.22
N LEU A 106 23.97 0.27 12.39
CA LEU A 106 25.39 0.40 12.72
C LEU A 106 25.69 1.89 12.70
N ASP A 107 25.70 2.51 13.88
CA ASP A 107 25.97 3.94 14.03
C ASP A 107 27.49 4.16 14.04
N ASN A 108 27.97 5.15 13.29
CA ASN A 108 29.41 5.42 13.11
C ASN A 108 30.20 4.18 12.68
N PHE A 109 29.64 3.40 11.75
CA PHE A 109 30.40 2.44 10.97
C PHE A 109 31.49 3.18 10.16
N GLU A 110 32.53 2.47 9.72
CA GLU A 110 33.72 2.96 9.00
C GLU A 110 33.68 4.43 8.53
N ASP A 111 34.67 5.22 8.98
CA ASP A 111 34.78 6.67 8.70
C ASP A 111 33.54 7.51 9.08
N GLY A 112 32.76 7.03 10.07
CA GLY A 112 31.64 7.78 10.65
C GLY A 112 30.34 7.68 9.85
N GLN A 113 30.26 6.81 8.86
CA GLN A 113 29.02 6.53 8.12
C GLN A 113 28.06 5.69 8.96
N ASN A 114 26.75 5.90 8.76
CA ASN A 114 25.75 5.03 9.38
C ASN A 114 25.30 3.96 8.38
N VAL A 115 25.11 2.74 8.84
CA VAL A 115 24.53 1.66 8.00
C VAL A 115 23.22 1.19 8.60
N ILE A 116 22.22 0.98 7.74
CA ILE A 116 20.91 0.45 8.13
C ILE A 116 20.58 -0.77 7.27
N PHE A 117 20.30 -1.92 7.90
CA PHE A 117 19.75 -3.09 7.23
C PHE A 117 18.23 -3.16 7.45
N LEU A 118 17.48 -3.02 6.35
CA LEU A 118 16.02 -3.13 6.33
C LEU A 118 15.60 -4.52 5.85
N PHE A 119 14.71 -5.18 6.58
CA PHE A 119 14.21 -6.51 6.23
C PHE A 119 12.85 -6.43 5.54
N LYS A 120 12.76 -7.01 4.32
CA LYS A 120 11.52 -7.12 3.54
C LYS A 120 11.26 -8.57 3.18
N PRO A 121 9.98 -8.99 3.12
CA PRO A 121 9.69 -10.34 2.70
C PRO A 121 9.99 -10.48 1.20
N LYS A 122 10.44 -11.66 0.77
CA LYS A 122 10.74 -11.98 -0.63
C LYS A 122 9.50 -11.90 -1.52
N ALA A 123 8.34 -12.19 -0.94
CA ALA A 123 7.02 -12.04 -1.54
C ALA A 123 6.10 -11.21 -0.62
N GLY A 124 5.18 -10.47 -1.19
CA GLY A 124 4.34 -9.49 -0.51
C GLY A 124 5.00 -8.12 -0.39
N GLY A 125 4.20 -7.06 -0.47
CA GLY A 125 4.66 -5.67 -0.33
C GLY A 125 4.10 -4.75 -1.41
N MET A 126 4.36 -3.44 -1.26
CA MET A 126 3.80 -2.43 -2.19
C MET A 126 4.33 -2.59 -3.62
N GLY A 127 5.60 -2.98 -3.77
CA GLY A 127 6.21 -3.22 -5.09
C GLY A 127 5.55 -4.38 -5.83
N GLU A 128 5.43 -5.53 -5.19
CA GLU A 128 4.75 -6.70 -5.77
C GLU A 128 3.25 -6.44 -6.00
N THR A 129 2.58 -5.72 -5.10
CA THR A 129 1.18 -5.32 -5.31
C THR A 129 1.03 -4.45 -6.56
N THR A 130 1.93 -3.49 -6.75
CA THR A 130 1.93 -2.60 -7.93
C THR A 130 2.22 -3.39 -9.20
N LEU A 131 3.20 -4.30 -9.17
CA LEU A 131 3.51 -5.19 -10.30
C LEU A 131 2.31 -6.06 -10.66
N ASN A 132 1.69 -6.69 -9.66
CA ASN A 132 0.51 -7.53 -9.83
C ASN A 132 -0.68 -6.81 -10.47
N SER A 133 -0.95 -5.59 -10.03
CA SER A 133 -1.95 -4.70 -10.64
C SER A 133 -1.60 -4.39 -12.10
N SER A 134 -0.36 -3.95 -12.34
CA SER A 134 0.13 -3.58 -13.68
C SER A 134 0.04 -4.74 -14.68
N ILE A 135 0.34 -5.98 -14.27
CA ILE A 135 0.16 -7.18 -15.11
C ILE A 135 -1.30 -7.31 -15.59
N THR A 136 -2.26 -7.17 -14.67
CA THR A 136 -3.69 -7.32 -15.01
C THR A 136 -4.27 -6.15 -15.80
N GLU A 137 -3.61 -5.00 -15.78
CA GLU A 137 -4.08 -3.77 -16.41
C GLU A 137 -3.44 -3.55 -17.80
N LEU A 138 -2.11 -3.63 -17.89
CA LEU A 138 -1.35 -3.27 -19.08
C LEU A 138 -1.43 -4.35 -20.16
N PHE A 139 -1.18 -5.60 -19.81
CA PHE A 139 -1.07 -6.70 -20.77
C PHE A 139 -2.34 -6.91 -21.62
N PRO A 140 -3.58 -6.88 -21.08
CA PRO A 140 -4.76 -6.97 -21.92
C PRO A 140 -4.92 -5.78 -22.87
N CYS A 141 -4.48 -4.57 -22.48
CA CYS A 141 -4.49 -3.40 -23.35
C CYS A 141 -3.52 -3.57 -24.53
N MET A 142 -2.30 -4.06 -24.27
CA MET A 142 -1.30 -4.34 -25.31
C MET A 142 -1.80 -5.42 -26.28
N ALA A 143 -2.36 -6.51 -25.75
CA ALA A 143 -2.95 -7.57 -26.57
C ALA A 143 -4.07 -7.02 -27.47
N TRP A 144 -4.97 -6.20 -26.91
CA TRP A 144 -6.06 -5.56 -27.64
C TRP A 144 -5.54 -4.70 -28.80
N GLU A 145 -4.59 -3.79 -28.54
CA GLU A 145 -4.06 -2.86 -29.54
C GLU A 145 -3.44 -3.58 -30.75
N LYS A 146 -2.79 -4.73 -30.52
CA LYS A 146 -2.19 -5.55 -31.57
C LYS A 146 -3.11 -6.66 -32.09
N LYS A 147 -4.37 -6.69 -31.64
CA LYS A 147 -5.35 -7.74 -31.99
C LYS A 147 -4.87 -9.16 -31.65
N HIS A 148 -3.96 -9.29 -30.68
CA HIS A 148 -3.46 -10.57 -30.20
C HIS A 148 -4.53 -11.25 -29.35
N LYS A 149 -4.68 -12.57 -29.49
CA LYS A 149 -5.68 -13.36 -28.74
C LYS A 149 -4.96 -14.33 -27.81
N PRO A 150 -4.70 -13.94 -26.56
CA PRO A 150 -3.92 -14.75 -25.64
C PRO A 150 -4.69 -16.00 -25.20
N LYS A 151 -4.03 -17.16 -25.17
CA LYS A 151 -4.66 -18.49 -24.90
C LYS A 151 -4.11 -19.17 -23.63
N SER A 152 -2.82 -19.02 -23.37
CA SER A 152 -2.10 -19.58 -22.23
C SER A 152 -1.14 -18.56 -21.65
N VAL A 153 -0.73 -18.75 -20.39
CA VAL A 153 0.20 -17.86 -19.70
C VAL A 153 1.57 -17.81 -20.41
N PRO A 154 2.24 -18.94 -20.72
CA PRO A 154 3.56 -18.91 -21.34
C PRO A 154 3.55 -18.21 -22.70
N ALA A 155 2.66 -18.64 -23.61
CA ALA A 155 2.60 -18.07 -24.96
C ALA A 155 2.22 -16.58 -24.97
N PHE A 156 1.43 -16.13 -23.98
CA PHE A 156 1.11 -14.71 -23.86
C PHE A 156 2.31 -13.91 -23.35
N TYR A 157 3.05 -14.43 -22.38
CA TYR A 157 4.24 -13.75 -21.85
C TYR A 157 5.38 -13.69 -22.88
N ASP A 158 5.65 -14.78 -23.59
CA ASP A 158 6.63 -14.80 -24.69
C ASP A 158 6.29 -13.75 -25.75
N TRP A 159 5.00 -13.64 -26.09
CA TRP A 159 4.54 -12.62 -27.01
C TRP A 159 4.79 -11.20 -26.47
N LEU A 160 4.53 -10.94 -25.19
CA LEU A 160 4.76 -9.65 -24.53
C LEU A 160 6.25 -9.26 -24.51
N LEU A 161 7.15 -10.20 -24.22
CA LEU A 161 8.60 -9.97 -24.20
C LEU A 161 9.15 -9.56 -25.57
N ALA A 162 8.52 -10.02 -26.65
CA ALA A 162 8.89 -9.64 -28.03
C ALA A 162 8.36 -8.26 -28.44
N GLN A 163 7.57 -7.59 -27.60
CA GLN A 163 6.95 -6.30 -27.95
C GLN A 163 7.82 -5.10 -27.58
N ASP A 164 7.82 -4.09 -28.46
CA ASP A 164 8.38 -2.78 -28.19
C ASP A 164 7.32 -1.86 -27.56
N VAL A 165 7.39 -1.70 -26.24
CA VAL A 165 6.44 -0.92 -25.43
C VAL A 165 6.32 0.53 -25.89
N ASP A 166 7.37 1.13 -26.47
CA ASP A 166 7.32 2.53 -26.93
C ASP A 166 6.32 2.72 -28.07
N LYS A 167 6.05 1.67 -28.84
CA LYS A 167 5.11 1.71 -29.97
C LYS A 167 3.64 1.56 -29.58
N PHE A 168 3.32 1.29 -28.32
CA PHE A 168 1.93 1.09 -27.87
C PHE A 168 1.24 2.40 -27.50
N LYS A 169 0.17 2.73 -28.20
CA LYS A 169 -0.67 3.91 -27.90
C LYS A 169 -1.47 3.74 -26.60
N CYS A 170 -1.67 2.51 -26.14
CA CYS A 170 -2.32 2.22 -24.87
C CYS A 170 -1.49 2.65 -23.65
N VAL A 171 -0.20 2.93 -23.82
CA VAL A 171 0.71 3.41 -22.77
C VAL A 171 1.02 4.88 -22.99
N ALA A 172 0.70 5.72 -22.01
CA ALA A 172 1.03 7.14 -22.05
C ALA A 172 2.55 7.36 -22.10
N GLY A 173 2.99 8.46 -22.71
CA GLY A 173 4.41 8.78 -22.86
C GLY A 173 5.18 8.79 -21.53
N SER A 174 4.59 9.36 -20.48
CA SER A 174 5.19 9.39 -19.13
C SER A 174 5.31 8.03 -18.47
N ASP A 175 4.53 7.04 -18.92
CA ASP A 175 4.37 5.74 -18.27
C ASP A 175 5.08 4.62 -19.05
N LYS A 176 5.78 4.95 -20.16
CA LYS A 176 6.51 3.99 -21.01
C LYS A 176 7.55 3.19 -20.24
N GLN A 177 8.36 3.86 -19.42
CA GLN A 177 9.38 3.17 -18.62
C GLN A 177 8.73 2.20 -17.62
N ALA A 178 7.62 2.60 -16.98
CA ALA A 178 6.88 1.72 -16.08
C ALA A 178 6.30 0.50 -16.83
N GLY A 179 5.84 0.69 -18.07
CA GLY A 179 5.39 -0.40 -18.93
C GLY A 179 6.50 -1.39 -19.28
N LYS A 180 7.69 -0.89 -19.67
CA LYS A 180 8.88 -1.72 -19.93
C LYS A 180 9.28 -2.52 -18.71
N ASP A 181 9.38 -1.86 -17.56
CA ASP A 181 9.67 -2.47 -16.28
C ASP A 181 8.64 -3.55 -15.90
N THR A 182 7.36 -3.31 -16.18
CA THR A 182 6.29 -4.29 -15.91
C THR A 182 6.43 -5.54 -16.76
N VAL A 183 6.70 -5.39 -18.07
CA VAL A 183 6.93 -6.54 -18.97
C VAL A 183 8.15 -7.33 -18.53
N ALA A 184 9.27 -6.65 -18.24
CA ALA A 184 10.53 -7.31 -17.90
C ALA A 184 10.50 -8.04 -16.54
N LYS A 185 9.75 -7.52 -15.56
CA LYS A 185 9.75 -8.01 -14.18
C LYS A 185 8.53 -8.88 -13.85
N ALA A 186 7.65 -9.16 -14.81
CA ALA A 186 6.37 -9.79 -14.50
C ALA A 186 6.54 -11.16 -13.83
N GLU A 187 7.50 -11.95 -14.31
CA GLU A 187 7.82 -13.29 -13.80
C GLU A 187 8.37 -13.28 -12.37
N ASP A 188 8.91 -12.15 -11.90
CA ASP A 188 9.38 -11.98 -10.52
C ASP A 188 8.23 -11.97 -9.51
N SER A 189 6.98 -11.84 -9.96
CA SER A 189 5.82 -11.88 -9.09
C SER A 189 5.55 -13.30 -8.56
N SER A 190 5.38 -13.44 -7.25
CA SER A 190 4.90 -14.71 -6.66
C SER A 190 3.49 -15.11 -7.11
N LYS A 191 2.76 -14.20 -7.76
CA LYS A 191 1.41 -14.40 -8.31
C LYS A 191 1.37 -14.35 -9.83
N PHE A 192 2.52 -14.47 -10.50
CA PHE A 192 2.63 -14.32 -11.95
C PHE A 192 1.56 -15.09 -12.71
N ASP A 193 1.44 -16.40 -12.50
CA ASP A 193 0.44 -17.24 -13.19
C ASP A 193 -1.00 -16.78 -12.94
N GLU A 194 -1.35 -16.49 -11.68
CA GLU A 194 -2.69 -16.01 -11.33
C GLU A 194 -3.01 -14.70 -12.06
N LYS A 195 -2.07 -13.75 -12.06
CA LYS A 195 -2.27 -12.43 -12.68
C LYS A 195 -2.27 -12.49 -14.19
N MET A 196 -1.44 -13.34 -14.80
CA MET A 196 -1.45 -13.59 -16.24
C MET A 196 -2.76 -14.24 -16.69
N GLN A 197 -3.30 -15.21 -15.92
CA GLN A 197 -4.61 -15.77 -16.22
C GLN A 197 -5.69 -14.69 -16.13
N ASN A 198 -5.70 -13.88 -15.07
CA ASN A 198 -6.65 -12.77 -14.91
C ASN A 198 -6.54 -11.77 -16.06
N ALA A 199 -5.33 -11.44 -16.53
CA ALA A 199 -5.12 -10.58 -17.70
C ALA A 199 -5.78 -11.16 -18.97
N ILE A 200 -5.73 -12.48 -19.18
CA ILE A 200 -6.47 -13.15 -20.26
C ILE A 200 -8.00 -12.96 -20.06
N GLY A 201 -8.49 -13.11 -18.84
CA GLY A 201 -9.89 -12.85 -18.50
C GLY A 201 -10.34 -11.42 -18.78
N ILE A 202 -9.50 -10.43 -18.44
CA ILE A 202 -9.77 -9.01 -18.74
C ILE A 202 -9.70 -8.72 -20.24
N HIS A 203 -8.79 -9.35 -21.00
CA HIS A 203 -8.79 -9.25 -22.46
C HIS A 203 -10.09 -9.80 -23.05
N LYS A 204 -10.62 -10.90 -22.51
CA LYS A 204 -11.94 -11.42 -22.89
C LYS A 204 -13.06 -10.41 -22.60
N TYR A 205 -13.04 -9.73 -21.46
CA TYR A 205 -13.97 -8.63 -21.15
C TYR A 205 -13.93 -7.52 -22.21
N ILE A 206 -12.74 -7.03 -22.57
CA ILE A 206 -12.58 -5.99 -23.60
C ILE A 206 -13.18 -6.47 -24.94
N ALA A 207 -12.91 -7.73 -25.32
CA ALA A 207 -13.45 -8.31 -26.54
C ALA A 207 -14.98 -8.46 -26.51
N ASP A 208 -15.56 -8.78 -25.35
CA ASP A 208 -17.01 -8.89 -25.18
C ASP A 208 -17.69 -7.50 -25.17
N GLU A 209 -17.08 -6.48 -24.54
CA GLU A 209 -17.55 -5.08 -24.65
C GLU A 209 -17.51 -4.56 -26.09
N ASN A 210 -16.47 -4.89 -26.87
CA ASN A 210 -16.38 -4.50 -28.28
C ASN A 210 -17.52 -5.05 -29.15
N LYS A 211 -18.09 -6.20 -28.79
CA LYS A 211 -19.26 -6.75 -29.48
C LYS A 211 -20.52 -5.95 -29.19
N LEU A 212 -20.62 -5.37 -27.99
CA LEU A 212 -21.75 -4.53 -27.57
C LEU A 212 -21.65 -3.13 -28.18
N LYS A 213 -20.46 -2.53 -28.11
CA LYS A 213 -20.17 -1.21 -28.65
C LYS A 213 -18.75 -1.18 -29.21
N PRO A 214 -18.55 -0.86 -30.51
CA PRO A 214 -17.24 -0.87 -31.12
C PRO A 214 -16.22 0.01 -30.37
N ILE A 215 -15.10 -0.60 -30.00
CA ILE A 215 -13.99 0.02 -29.29
C ILE A 215 -13.00 0.58 -30.31
N LYS A 216 -12.63 1.85 -30.13
CA LYS A 216 -11.56 2.50 -30.90
C LYS A 216 -10.20 2.21 -30.30
N GLN A 217 -10.07 2.34 -28.98
CA GLN A 217 -8.81 2.14 -28.28
C GLN A 217 -9.03 1.79 -26.80
N VAL A 218 -8.09 1.08 -26.21
CA VAL A 218 -8.01 0.87 -24.76
C VAL A 218 -6.71 1.46 -24.23
N TYR A 219 -6.79 2.16 -23.10
CA TYR A 219 -5.65 2.81 -22.44
C TYR A 219 -5.38 2.18 -21.08
N TRP A 220 -4.10 2.03 -20.76
CA TRP A 220 -3.65 1.71 -19.41
C TRP A 220 -3.71 2.95 -18.53
N GLY A 221 -4.44 2.86 -17.42
CA GLY A 221 -4.73 3.97 -16.52
C GLY A 221 -3.75 4.13 -15.36
N TYR A 222 -2.46 3.86 -15.54
CA TYR A 222 -1.47 3.81 -14.45
C TYR A 222 -1.35 5.12 -13.65
N ARG A 223 -0.68 6.14 -14.21
CA ARG A 223 -0.55 7.47 -13.58
C ARG A 223 -1.15 8.54 -14.48
N ALA A 224 -0.89 8.45 -15.77
CA ALA A 224 -1.57 9.28 -16.76
C ALA A 224 -2.96 8.71 -17.06
N LYS A 225 -3.95 9.60 -17.17
CA LYS A 225 -5.30 9.28 -17.62
C LYS A 225 -5.48 9.83 -19.05
N PRO A 226 -6.29 9.20 -19.91
CA PRO A 226 -6.53 9.72 -21.25
C PRO A 226 -7.24 11.08 -21.21
N SER A 227 -7.12 11.85 -22.29
CA SER A 227 -7.72 13.19 -22.38
C SER A 227 -9.24 13.15 -22.12
N GLY A 228 -9.74 14.10 -21.34
CA GLY A 228 -11.16 14.17 -20.95
C GLY A 228 -11.52 13.34 -19.72
N VAL A 229 -10.58 12.58 -19.15
CA VAL A 229 -10.78 11.85 -17.90
C VAL A 229 -10.14 12.61 -16.72
N PRO A 230 -10.86 12.81 -15.60
CA PRO A 230 -10.29 13.41 -14.38
C PRO A 230 -9.06 12.66 -13.88
N LYS A 231 -8.05 13.38 -13.40
CA LYS A 231 -6.79 12.77 -12.88
C LYS A 231 -7.01 11.77 -11.75
N ASN A 232 -8.03 12.00 -10.92
CA ASN A 232 -8.39 11.17 -9.77
C ASN A 232 -9.43 10.07 -10.11
N HIS A 233 -9.73 9.85 -11.39
CA HIS A 233 -10.69 8.84 -11.81
C HIS A 233 -10.25 7.42 -11.39
N PRO A 234 -11.13 6.58 -10.82
CA PRO A 234 -10.79 5.27 -10.25
C PRO A 234 -10.56 4.16 -11.28
N GLY A 235 -10.48 4.49 -12.57
CA GLY A 235 -10.34 3.52 -13.65
C GLY A 235 -8.89 3.07 -13.79
N ASP A 236 -8.68 1.76 -13.86
CA ASP A 236 -7.38 1.12 -14.03
C ASP A 236 -7.06 0.88 -15.51
N ILE A 237 -8.11 0.68 -16.32
CA ILE A 237 -8.07 0.80 -17.78
C ILE A 237 -9.21 1.71 -18.27
N PHE A 238 -9.09 2.24 -19.48
CA PHE A 238 -10.09 3.10 -20.10
C PHE A 238 -10.40 2.64 -21.51
N ILE A 239 -11.67 2.35 -21.77
CA ILE A 239 -12.17 1.95 -23.08
C ILE A 239 -12.72 3.19 -23.77
N GLN A 240 -12.09 3.62 -24.86
CA GLN A 240 -12.63 4.62 -25.75
C GLN A 240 -13.39 3.94 -26.89
N PHE A 241 -14.68 4.24 -27.01
CA PHE A 241 -15.53 3.73 -28.09
C PHE A 241 -15.35 4.54 -29.38
N ALA A 242 -15.84 3.99 -30.48
CA ALA A 242 -15.79 4.63 -31.81
C ALA A 242 -16.47 6.02 -31.83
N ASP A 243 -17.51 6.22 -31.02
CA ASP A 243 -18.23 7.49 -30.84
C ASP A 243 -17.52 8.47 -29.87
N LYS A 244 -16.28 8.17 -29.49
CA LYS A 244 -15.40 8.95 -28.58
C LYS A 244 -15.83 8.96 -27.11
N GLN A 245 -16.94 8.30 -26.75
CA GLN A 245 -17.27 8.12 -25.33
C GLN A 245 -16.22 7.25 -24.65
N ILE A 246 -15.95 7.54 -23.37
CA ILE A 246 -14.98 6.82 -22.56
C ILE A 246 -15.72 6.11 -21.44
N LEU A 247 -15.39 4.84 -21.24
CA LEU A 247 -15.75 4.05 -20.07
C LEU A 247 -14.49 3.76 -19.27
N GLY A 248 -14.47 4.15 -18.00
CA GLY A 248 -13.47 3.68 -17.07
C GLY A 248 -13.80 2.26 -16.61
N THR A 249 -12.80 1.42 -16.48
CA THR A 249 -12.95 0.10 -15.87
C THR A 249 -12.00 0.01 -14.68
N SER A 250 -12.55 -0.13 -13.47
CA SER A 250 -11.75 -0.51 -12.30
C SER A 250 -11.61 -2.02 -12.28
N LEU A 251 -10.39 -2.49 -12.21
CA LEU A 251 -10.04 -3.90 -12.18
C LEU A 251 -9.85 -4.37 -10.74
N LYS A 252 -10.34 -5.57 -10.47
CA LYS A 252 -10.15 -6.27 -9.20
C LYS A 252 -9.49 -7.61 -9.50
N ALA A 253 -8.50 -7.99 -8.69
CA ALA A 253 -7.76 -9.23 -8.89
C ALA A 253 -7.85 -10.10 -7.64
N GLY A 254 -8.49 -11.27 -7.73
CA GLY A 254 -8.51 -12.25 -6.65
C GLY A 254 -9.35 -13.48 -6.95
N GLY A 255 -9.14 -14.56 -6.20
CA GLY A 255 -9.86 -15.81 -6.38
C GLY A 255 -11.39 -15.68 -6.28
N LYS A 256 -12.13 -16.65 -6.81
CA LYS A 256 -13.61 -16.67 -6.86
C LYS A 256 -14.30 -16.31 -5.53
N LYS A 257 -13.64 -16.58 -4.38
CA LYS A 257 -14.16 -16.32 -3.02
C LYS A 257 -13.75 -14.97 -2.39
N SER A 258 -12.82 -14.21 -2.96
CA SER A 258 -12.39 -12.93 -2.36
C SER A 258 -13.25 -11.77 -2.86
N THR A 259 -14.06 -11.18 -2.00
CA THR A 259 -14.67 -9.86 -2.25
C THR A 259 -13.71 -8.79 -1.76
N GLU A 260 -13.12 -8.03 -2.69
CA GLU A 260 -12.34 -6.85 -2.31
C GLU A 260 -13.29 -5.73 -1.88
N PRO A 261 -12.96 -4.99 -0.81
CA PRO A 261 -13.84 -3.98 -0.28
C PRO A 261 -13.92 -2.78 -1.23
N LYS A 262 -15.14 -2.39 -1.61
CA LYS A 262 -15.47 -1.24 -2.45
C LYS A 262 -15.19 0.10 -1.77
N LEU A 263 -15.21 0.11 -0.44
CA LEU A 263 -14.72 1.21 0.40
C LEU A 263 -13.67 0.66 1.37
N ASN A 264 -12.56 1.37 1.53
CA ASN A 264 -11.56 1.10 2.57
C ASN A 264 -11.17 2.41 3.25
N THR A 265 -11.68 2.63 4.47
CA THR A 265 -11.50 3.87 5.24
C THR A 265 -11.23 3.55 6.71
N TYR A 266 -11.29 4.55 7.58
CA TYR A 266 -11.19 4.39 9.03
C TYR A 266 -12.38 5.03 9.74
N VAL A 267 -12.54 4.72 11.02
CA VAL A 267 -13.62 5.27 11.86
C VAL A 267 -13.61 6.79 11.87
N ASN A 268 -12.45 7.44 12.03
CA ASN A 268 -12.38 8.91 12.12
C ASN A 268 -12.95 9.60 10.86
N PRO A 269 -12.51 9.29 9.62
CA PRO A 269 -13.15 9.83 8.41
C PRO A 269 -14.67 9.70 8.37
N ILE A 270 -15.22 8.55 8.80
CA ILE A 270 -16.67 8.34 8.85
C ILE A 270 -17.30 9.30 9.87
N MET A 271 -16.74 9.39 11.08
CA MET A 271 -17.22 10.31 12.10
C MET A 271 -17.20 11.76 11.61
N GLN A 272 -16.16 12.17 10.87
CA GLN A 272 -16.08 13.51 10.28
C GLN A 272 -17.14 13.72 9.19
N ALA A 273 -17.37 12.74 8.32
CA ALA A 273 -18.38 12.83 7.27
C ALA A 273 -19.81 13.00 7.83
N PHE A 274 -20.10 12.38 8.98
CA PHE A 274 -21.36 12.56 9.71
C PHE A 274 -21.38 13.82 10.60
N ARG A 275 -20.36 14.67 10.54
CA ARG A 275 -20.17 15.85 11.39
C ARG A 275 -20.20 15.51 12.89
N LYS A 276 -19.70 14.33 13.26
CA LYS A 276 -19.59 13.80 14.63
C LYS A 276 -18.13 13.65 15.08
N GLY A 277 -17.18 14.35 14.45
CA GLY A 277 -15.78 14.37 14.88
C GLY A 277 -15.61 14.75 16.37
N ASN A 278 -16.46 15.63 16.88
CA ASN A 278 -16.50 16.02 18.30
C ASN A 278 -16.90 14.88 19.27
N LYS A 279 -17.43 13.76 18.78
CA LYS A 279 -17.75 12.57 19.60
C LYS A 279 -16.57 11.60 19.72
N VAL A 280 -15.52 11.74 18.91
CA VAL A 280 -14.33 10.87 18.95
C VAL A 280 -13.66 10.84 20.34
N PRO A 281 -13.48 11.97 21.05
CA PRO A 281 -12.94 11.94 22.41
C PRO A 281 -13.78 11.11 23.38
N LYS A 282 -15.11 11.08 23.24
CA LYS A 282 -15.99 10.26 24.08
C LYS A 282 -15.81 8.76 23.80
N LEU A 283 -15.67 8.39 22.53
CA LEU A 283 -15.35 7.01 22.13
C LEU A 283 -13.98 6.58 22.69
N SER A 284 -12.96 7.44 22.61
CA SER A 284 -11.65 7.20 23.21
C SER A 284 -11.75 6.99 24.73
N GLN A 285 -12.49 7.84 25.45
CA GLN A 285 -12.72 7.67 26.89
C GLN A 285 -13.46 6.37 27.25
N GLU A 286 -14.46 5.99 26.47
CA GLU A 286 -15.19 4.72 26.68
C GLU A 286 -14.28 3.51 26.46
N LEU A 287 -13.51 3.52 25.38
CA LEU A 287 -12.51 2.48 25.11
C LEU A 287 -11.48 2.42 26.23
N TYR A 288 -11.01 3.56 26.74
CA TYR A 288 -10.10 3.56 27.88
C TYR A 288 -10.72 2.84 29.08
N LYS A 289 -11.93 3.26 29.49
CA LYS A 289 -12.62 2.71 30.65
C LYS A 289 -12.91 1.21 30.54
N LYS A 290 -13.28 0.74 29.34
CA LYS A 290 -13.71 -0.65 29.13
C LYS A 290 -12.57 -1.57 28.71
N VAL A 291 -11.52 -1.06 28.08
CA VAL A 291 -10.46 -1.87 27.48
C VAL A 291 -9.10 -1.51 28.08
N TYR A 292 -8.62 -0.30 27.84
CA TYR A 292 -7.21 0.01 28.11
C TYR A 292 -6.87 0.12 29.59
N SER A 293 -7.80 0.58 30.44
CA SER A 293 -7.59 0.68 31.88
C SER A 293 -7.50 -0.67 32.59
N LYS A 294 -7.83 -1.78 31.90
CA LYS A 294 -7.66 -3.15 32.40
C LYS A 294 -6.22 -3.66 32.24
N ILE A 295 -5.37 -2.92 31.50
CA ILE A 295 -4.00 -3.31 31.21
C ILE A 295 -3.07 -2.58 32.19
N GLU A 296 -2.28 -3.34 32.94
CA GLU A 296 -1.32 -2.81 33.89
C GLU A 296 -0.28 -1.91 33.19
N GLY A 297 0.06 -0.78 33.82
CA GLY A 297 1.02 0.19 33.28
C GLY A 297 0.48 1.09 32.17
N MET A 298 -0.81 0.97 31.80
CA MET A 298 -1.40 1.83 30.77
C MET A 298 -1.34 3.32 31.18
N PRO A 299 -0.89 4.22 30.28
CA PRO A 299 -0.92 5.66 30.54
C PRO A 299 -2.35 6.18 30.81
N PRO A 300 -2.50 7.32 31.51
CA PRO A 300 -3.81 7.88 31.81
C PRO A 300 -4.69 8.14 30.58
N VAL A 301 -6.01 8.17 30.79
CA VAL A 301 -7.04 8.41 29.74
C VAL A 301 -6.76 9.64 28.87
N LYS A 302 -6.13 10.68 29.41
CA LYS A 302 -5.82 11.91 28.68
C LYS A 302 -4.67 11.76 27.68
N THR A 303 -3.86 10.70 27.80
CA THR A 303 -2.58 10.58 27.09
C THR A 303 -2.42 9.28 26.32
N TYR A 304 -3.12 8.19 26.67
CA TYR A 304 -2.87 6.84 26.15
C TYR A 304 -2.92 6.71 24.61
N ASP A 305 -3.79 7.46 23.93
CA ASP A 305 -3.93 7.44 22.47
C ASP A 305 -3.37 8.70 21.77
N THR A 306 -2.70 9.57 22.52
CA THR A 306 -2.10 10.82 22.03
C THR A 306 -0.72 10.59 21.42
N LYS A 307 -0.20 11.59 20.68
CA LYS A 307 1.14 11.51 20.08
C LYS A 307 2.24 11.32 21.12
N SER A 308 2.13 11.98 22.28
CA SER A 308 3.12 11.91 23.35
C SER A 308 3.02 10.63 24.18
N GLY A 309 1.80 10.12 24.43
CA GLY A 309 1.61 8.91 25.23
C GLY A 309 1.66 7.59 24.45
N ARG A 310 1.49 7.60 23.13
CA ARG A 310 1.45 6.39 22.30
C ARG A 310 2.65 5.48 22.45
N LYS A 311 3.86 6.03 22.60
CA LYS A 311 5.07 5.21 22.77
C LYS A 311 4.94 4.33 24.02
N ALA A 312 4.58 4.92 25.16
CA ALA A 312 4.38 4.19 26.40
C ALA A 312 3.24 3.16 26.29
N THR A 313 2.13 3.53 25.66
CA THR A 313 1.03 2.59 25.41
C THR A 313 1.46 1.42 24.52
N TYR A 314 2.24 1.67 23.47
CA TYR A 314 2.72 0.58 22.60
C TYR A 314 3.65 -0.39 23.32
N GLU A 315 4.52 0.07 24.22
CA GLU A 315 5.34 -0.85 25.01
C GLU A 315 4.48 -1.74 25.93
N VAL A 316 3.47 -1.17 26.57
CA VAL A 316 2.52 -1.93 27.41
C VAL A 316 1.75 -2.96 26.59
N LEU A 317 1.25 -2.56 25.41
CA LEU A 317 0.52 -3.47 24.51
C LEU A 317 1.43 -4.58 23.95
N LYS A 318 2.68 -4.25 23.59
CA LYS A 318 3.71 -5.21 23.15
C LYS A 318 3.97 -6.24 24.23
N GLN A 319 4.12 -5.78 25.48
CA GLN A 319 4.37 -6.67 26.60
C GLN A 319 3.17 -7.59 26.83
N LEU A 320 1.94 -7.06 26.87
CA LEU A 320 0.74 -7.87 27.05
C LEU A 320 0.57 -8.91 25.94
N GLU A 321 0.78 -8.54 24.68
CA GLU A 321 0.67 -9.48 23.55
C GLU A 321 1.68 -10.64 23.68
N ARG A 322 2.89 -10.36 24.16
CA ARG A 322 3.94 -11.37 24.36
C ARG A 322 3.69 -12.26 25.57
N THR A 323 3.20 -11.71 26.68
CA THR A 323 3.05 -12.46 27.94
C THR A 323 1.68 -13.09 28.12
N ASN A 324 0.63 -12.49 27.57
CA ASN A 324 -0.74 -12.97 27.68
C ASN A 324 -1.57 -12.64 26.43
N LYS A 325 -1.24 -13.36 25.34
CA LYS A 325 -1.94 -13.23 24.06
C LYS A 325 -3.46 -13.45 24.17
N THR A 326 -3.91 -14.35 25.03
CA THR A 326 -5.34 -14.63 25.22
C THR A 326 -6.09 -13.39 25.73
N GLU A 327 -5.56 -12.71 26.75
CA GLU A 327 -6.17 -11.47 27.25
C GLU A 327 -6.06 -10.33 26.22
N TYR A 328 -4.94 -10.24 25.50
CA TYR A 328 -4.77 -9.26 24.42
C TYR A 328 -5.85 -9.40 23.33
N GLU A 329 -6.13 -10.63 22.86
CA GLU A 329 -7.19 -10.89 21.87
C GLU A 329 -8.59 -10.60 22.43
N LYS A 330 -8.86 -10.97 23.68
CA LYS A 330 -10.15 -10.71 24.33
C LYS A 330 -10.42 -9.21 24.47
N LEU A 331 -9.43 -8.43 24.87
CA LEU A 331 -9.52 -6.97 24.95
C LEU A 331 -9.69 -6.34 23.56
N TYR A 332 -9.03 -6.90 22.54
CA TYR A 332 -9.25 -6.47 21.16
C TYR A 332 -10.67 -6.78 20.67
N ASP A 333 -11.26 -7.92 21.03
CA ASP A 333 -12.65 -8.23 20.73
C ASP A 333 -13.63 -7.24 21.40
N GLU A 334 -13.34 -6.82 22.65
CA GLU A 334 -14.14 -5.80 23.35
C GLU A 334 -14.02 -4.42 22.69
N GLN A 335 -12.80 -4.01 22.29
CA GLN A 335 -12.58 -2.80 21.49
C GLN A 335 -13.36 -2.85 20.17
N LEU A 336 -13.29 -3.98 19.48
CA LEU A 336 -13.97 -4.20 18.21
C LEU A 336 -15.47 -4.02 18.35
N GLU A 337 -16.07 -4.57 19.41
CA GLU A 337 -17.50 -4.45 19.68
C GLU A 337 -17.92 -3.00 19.93
N ILE A 338 -17.19 -2.27 20.78
CA ILE A 338 -17.48 -0.87 21.11
C ILE A 338 -17.43 0.00 19.85
N VAL A 339 -16.38 -0.18 19.03
CA VAL A 339 -16.22 0.59 17.79
C VAL A 339 -17.31 0.22 16.78
N ARG A 340 -17.61 -1.08 16.63
CA ARG A 340 -18.67 -1.56 15.72
C ARG A 340 -20.02 -0.99 16.11
N GLN A 341 -20.37 -1.02 17.40
CA GLN A 341 -21.62 -0.46 17.90
C GLN A 341 -21.70 1.04 17.69
N THR A 342 -20.59 1.77 17.91
CA THR A 342 -20.54 3.22 17.64
C THR A 342 -20.86 3.54 16.17
N LEU A 343 -20.35 2.75 15.23
CA LEU A 343 -20.68 2.90 13.81
C LEU A 343 -22.14 2.54 13.53
N ILE A 344 -22.65 1.44 14.10
CA ILE A 344 -24.06 1.04 13.95
C ILE A 344 -25.00 2.17 14.43
N ASP A 345 -24.73 2.71 15.62
CA ASP A 345 -25.52 3.81 16.19
C ASP A 345 -25.45 5.07 15.33
N LEU A 346 -24.26 5.37 14.79
CA LEU A 346 -24.07 6.51 13.90
C LEU A 346 -24.93 6.40 12.64
N PHE A 347 -24.94 5.23 11.99
CA PHE A 347 -25.73 5.01 10.76
C PHE A 347 -27.24 4.92 11.03
N ASN A 348 -27.64 4.51 12.23
CA ASN A 348 -29.04 4.52 12.67
C ASN A 348 -29.53 5.91 13.10
N GLN A 349 -28.63 6.86 13.41
CA GLN A 349 -29.01 8.17 13.93
C GLN A 349 -29.76 9.04 12.92
N SER A 350 -29.42 8.96 11.63
CA SER A 350 -30.08 9.76 10.59
C SER A 350 -30.03 9.03 9.25
N LYS A 351 -31.22 8.73 8.71
CA LYS A 351 -31.37 8.15 7.38
C LYS A 351 -30.67 9.01 6.32
N ASP A 352 -30.92 10.31 6.33
CA ASP A 352 -30.44 11.21 5.28
C ASP A 352 -28.91 11.37 5.33
N ALA A 353 -28.32 11.45 6.53
CA ALA A 353 -26.87 11.47 6.67
C ALA A 353 -26.23 10.15 6.19
N SER A 354 -26.86 9.01 6.49
CA SER A 354 -26.40 7.70 6.02
C SER A 354 -26.50 7.56 4.51
N LEU A 355 -27.62 7.96 3.90
CA LEU A 355 -27.79 7.98 2.44
C LEU A 355 -26.78 8.91 1.78
N GLN A 356 -26.56 10.10 2.34
CA GLN A 356 -25.57 11.05 1.83
C GLN A 356 -24.17 10.46 1.90
N TYR A 357 -23.80 9.82 3.02
CA TYR A 357 -22.51 9.14 3.14
C TYR A 357 -22.33 8.03 2.10
N ILE A 358 -23.35 7.19 1.90
CA ILE A 358 -23.33 6.14 0.87
C ILE A 358 -23.13 6.77 -0.51
N LYS A 359 -23.90 7.81 -0.82
CA LYS A 359 -23.81 8.53 -2.10
C LYS A 359 -22.41 9.11 -2.35
N THR A 360 -21.84 9.83 -1.38
CA THR A 360 -20.57 10.54 -1.60
C THR A 360 -19.32 9.69 -1.39
N ALA A 361 -19.34 8.77 -0.42
CA ALA A 361 -18.15 8.02 -0.04
C ALA A 361 -18.09 6.64 -0.71
N ILE A 362 -19.24 6.02 -0.98
CA ILE A 362 -19.33 4.68 -1.58
C ILE A 362 -19.58 4.79 -3.08
N LEU A 363 -20.67 5.44 -3.51
CA LEU A 363 -20.98 5.61 -4.94
C LEU A 363 -20.11 6.69 -5.60
N ARG A 364 -19.56 7.62 -4.81
CA ARG A 364 -18.67 8.71 -5.26
C ARG A 364 -19.25 9.54 -6.40
N ASP A 365 -20.54 9.91 -6.29
CA ASP A 365 -21.30 10.74 -7.24
C ASP A 365 -20.78 10.66 -8.69
N ALA A 366 -21.40 9.76 -9.46
CA ALA A 366 -21.18 9.49 -10.89
C ALA A 366 -20.10 10.39 -11.53
N PRO A 367 -18.83 9.93 -11.61
CA PRO A 367 -17.83 10.67 -12.37
C PRO A 367 -18.37 10.97 -13.77
N ASP A 368 -18.07 12.15 -14.33
CA ASP A 368 -18.49 12.55 -15.69
C ASP A 368 -18.17 11.48 -16.76
N VAL A 369 -17.21 10.60 -16.44
CA VAL A 369 -16.88 9.38 -17.16
C VAL A 369 -17.45 8.17 -16.39
N PRO A 370 -18.41 7.41 -16.94
CA PRO A 370 -18.95 6.22 -16.29
C PRO A 370 -17.87 5.20 -15.93
N THR A 371 -18.07 4.42 -14.86
CA THR A 371 -17.14 3.37 -14.43
C THR A 371 -17.82 2.02 -14.26
N LYS A 372 -17.25 0.96 -14.84
CA LYS A 372 -17.57 -0.44 -14.50
C LYS A 372 -16.52 -1.01 -13.56
N VAL A 373 -16.93 -1.89 -12.65
CA VAL A 373 -16.00 -2.68 -11.83
C VAL A 373 -15.96 -4.11 -12.37
N ILE A 374 -14.79 -4.57 -12.80
CA ILE A 374 -14.60 -5.90 -13.39
C ILE A 374 -13.59 -6.67 -12.56
N LYS A 375 -13.94 -7.91 -12.21
CA LYS A 375 -13.07 -8.83 -11.50
C LYS A 375 -12.54 -9.89 -12.46
N GLY A 376 -11.22 -9.98 -12.61
CA GLY A 376 -10.58 -11.10 -13.29
C GLY A 376 -10.61 -12.36 -12.42
N ILE A 377 -11.05 -13.48 -12.97
CA ILE A 377 -11.15 -14.77 -12.28
C ILE A 377 -10.57 -15.86 -13.19
N GLY A 378 -9.28 -16.14 -13.05
CA GLY A 378 -8.57 -16.99 -14.00
C GLY A 378 -8.74 -16.42 -15.42
N LYS A 379 -9.01 -17.28 -16.41
CA LYS A 379 -9.20 -16.86 -17.81
C LYS A 379 -10.59 -16.26 -18.13
N THR A 380 -11.39 -15.91 -17.12
CA THR A 380 -12.71 -15.27 -17.28
C THR A 380 -12.83 -14.00 -16.42
N TYR A 381 -13.98 -13.33 -16.48
CA TYR A 381 -14.27 -12.16 -15.68
C TYR A 381 -15.70 -12.18 -15.12
N GLU A 382 -15.95 -11.36 -14.10
CA GLU A 382 -17.27 -11.05 -13.54
C GLU A 382 -17.42 -9.52 -13.44
N GLN A 383 -18.57 -8.97 -13.85
CA GLN A 383 -18.90 -7.58 -13.54
C GLN A 383 -19.46 -7.51 -12.13
N VAL A 384 -18.88 -6.62 -11.31
CA VAL A 384 -19.38 -6.32 -9.97
C VAL A 384 -20.43 -5.22 -10.10
N THR A 385 -21.70 -5.60 -10.03
CA THR A 385 -22.84 -4.70 -10.27
C THR A 385 -23.38 -4.05 -9.00
N ASP A 386 -22.86 -4.37 -7.82
CA ASP A 386 -23.54 -3.93 -6.60
C ASP A 386 -23.60 -2.39 -6.42
N ASP A 387 -22.74 -1.62 -7.10
CA ASP A 387 -22.79 -0.15 -7.04
C ASP A 387 -23.88 0.40 -7.96
N ASP A 388 -24.12 -0.24 -9.10
CA ASP A 388 -25.23 0.08 -10.00
C ASP A 388 -26.56 -0.26 -9.31
N GLU A 389 -26.66 -1.44 -8.69
CA GLU A 389 -27.84 -1.87 -7.93
C GLU A 389 -28.10 -0.95 -6.73
N LEU A 390 -27.06 -0.64 -5.95
CA LEU A 390 -27.13 0.29 -4.84
C LEU A 390 -27.52 1.70 -5.31
N GLY A 391 -26.96 2.19 -6.41
CA GLY A 391 -27.22 3.50 -6.99
C GLY A 391 -28.66 3.65 -7.49
N VAL A 392 -29.24 2.63 -8.12
CA VAL A 392 -30.64 2.61 -8.56
C VAL A 392 -31.59 2.54 -7.36
N PHE A 393 -31.22 1.83 -6.30
CA PHE A 393 -32.08 1.65 -5.13
C PHE A 393 -32.05 2.84 -4.16
N LEU A 394 -30.91 3.53 -4.05
CA LEU A 394 -30.69 4.62 -3.07
C LEU A 394 -31.78 5.72 -3.09
N PRO A 395 -32.25 6.21 -4.26
CA PRO A 395 -33.27 7.26 -4.33
C PRO A 395 -34.65 6.84 -3.77
N VAL A 396 -34.96 5.54 -3.76
CA VAL A 396 -36.26 5.03 -3.31
C VAL A 396 -36.23 4.51 -1.86
N VAL A 397 -35.10 4.59 -1.17
CA VAL A 397 -34.96 4.10 0.21
C VAL A 397 -35.85 4.88 1.17
N LYS A 398 -36.76 4.17 1.84
CA LYS A 398 -37.65 4.72 2.86
C LYS A 398 -37.05 4.58 4.26
N PHE A 399 -36.35 3.48 4.53
CA PHE A 399 -35.80 3.16 5.84
C PHE A 399 -34.37 2.62 5.74
N ILE A 400 -33.54 2.99 6.72
CA ILE A 400 -32.22 2.41 6.95
C ILE A 400 -32.21 1.76 8.33
N LYS A 401 -31.61 0.58 8.42
CA LYS A 401 -31.27 -0.05 9.70
C LYS A 401 -29.86 -0.61 9.65
N ALA A 402 -29.00 -0.16 10.54
CA ALA A 402 -27.71 -0.77 10.80
C ALA A 402 -27.84 -1.83 11.91
N GLU A 403 -27.22 -2.99 11.74
CA GLU A 403 -27.17 -4.02 12.79
C GLU A 403 -25.90 -4.87 12.77
N ALA A 404 -25.56 -5.41 13.94
CA ALA A 404 -24.43 -6.30 14.12
C ALA A 404 -24.66 -7.67 13.46
N SER A 405 -23.61 -8.25 12.87
CA SER A 405 -23.67 -9.66 12.48
C SER A 405 -23.67 -10.58 13.71
N LYS A 406 -24.58 -11.55 13.72
CA LYS A 406 -24.59 -12.62 14.74
C LYS A 406 -23.48 -13.67 14.54
N ALA A 407 -22.96 -13.79 13.33
CA ALA A 407 -21.98 -14.81 12.95
C ALA A 407 -20.53 -14.29 12.94
N SER A 408 -20.32 -12.96 13.04
CA SER A 408 -19.00 -12.36 12.98
C SER A 408 -18.89 -11.15 13.89
N LYS A 409 -17.84 -11.14 14.72
CA LYS A 409 -17.48 -10.01 15.59
C LYS A 409 -17.10 -8.75 14.80
N GLN A 410 -16.68 -8.90 13.55
CA GLN A 410 -16.19 -7.81 12.70
C GLN A 410 -17.26 -7.25 11.78
N ASN A 411 -18.21 -8.10 11.35
CA ASN A 411 -19.18 -7.71 10.34
C ASN A 411 -20.39 -7.02 10.96
N TRP A 412 -20.97 -6.12 10.18
CA TRP A 412 -22.22 -5.45 10.46
C TRP A 412 -22.89 -5.11 9.12
N PHE A 413 -24.17 -4.82 9.16
CA PHE A 413 -25.01 -4.72 7.96
C PHE A 413 -25.74 -3.39 7.94
N LEU A 414 -25.90 -2.81 6.75
CA LEU A 414 -26.85 -1.73 6.49
C LEU A 414 -27.98 -2.26 5.63
N HIS A 415 -29.17 -2.35 6.21
CA HIS A 415 -30.39 -2.71 5.52
C HIS A 415 -31.00 -1.43 4.95
N LEU A 416 -31.03 -1.34 3.63
CA LEU A 416 -31.74 -0.30 2.90
C LEU A 416 -33.08 -0.89 2.47
N LYS A 417 -34.19 -0.28 2.90
CA LYS A 417 -35.53 -0.81 2.63
C LYS A 417 -36.40 0.21 1.88
N SER A 418 -37.08 -0.28 0.85
CA SER A 418 -38.19 0.40 0.19
C SER A 418 -39.36 -0.56 0.04
N ASN A 419 -40.48 -0.30 0.73
CA ASN A 419 -41.63 -1.20 0.76
C ASN A 419 -41.26 -2.66 1.12
N LYS A 420 -41.40 -3.60 0.18
CA LYS A 420 -41.05 -5.03 0.34
C LYS A 420 -39.59 -5.33 -0.03
N ASP A 421 -38.94 -4.44 -0.76
CA ASP A 421 -37.58 -4.64 -1.24
C ASP A 421 -36.56 -4.22 -0.20
N VAL A 422 -35.55 -5.08 -0.03
CA VAL A 422 -34.46 -4.86 0.92
C VAL A 422 -33.16 -5.24 0.22
N ILE A 423 -32.25 -4.27 0.19
CA ILE A 423 -30.85 -4.48 -0.16
C ILE A 423 -30.02 -4.39 1.12
N VAL A 424 -29.04 -5.29 1.27
CA VAL A 424 -28.21 -5.34 2.48
C VAL A 424 -26.75 -5.12 2.12
N MET A 425 -26.17 -4.02 2.60
CA MET A 425 -24.76 -3.72 2.44
C MET A 425 -23.95 -4.46 3.52
N GLN A 426 -22.93 -5.20 3.11
CA GLN A 426 -22.03 -5.88 4.04
C GLN A 426 -20.85 -4.98 4.43
N MET A 427 -20.78 -4.60 5.70
CA MET A 427 -19.71 -3.80 6.25
C MET A 427 -18.82 -4.63 7.18
N THR A 428 -17.56 -4.22 7.34
CA THR A 428 -16.62 -4.82 8.30
C THR A 428 -15.85 -3.72 9.01
N VAL A 429 -15.65 -3.87 10.31
CA VAL A 429 -14.64 -3.12 11.07
C VAL A 429 -13.58 -4.08 11.59
N ARG A 430 -12.29 -3.73 11.48
CA ARG A 430 -11.17 -4.57 11.96
C ARG A 430 -9.84 -3.82 11.92
N THR A 431 -8.82 -4.41 12.53
CA THR A 431 -7.43 -4.04 12.29
C THR A 431 -7.03 -4.26 10.82
N ASN A 432 -6.28 -3.32 10.27
CA ASN A 432 -5.59 -3.45 8.97
C ASN A 432 -4.11 -3.04 9.03
N LYS A 433 -3.62 -2.68 10.22
CA LYS A 433 -2.21 -2.33 10.45
C LYS A 433 -1.42 -3.55 10.92
N SER A 434 -0.11 -3.43 10.83
CA SER A 434 0.88 -4.40 11.32
C SER A 434 1.80 -3.73 12.35
N GLY A 435 2.59 -4.54 13.07
CA GLY A 435 3.49 -4.06 14.13
C GLY A 435 2.72 -3.46 15.31
N LEU A 436 3.36 -2.60 16.10
CA LEU A 436 2.75 -2.05 17.34
C LEU A 436 1.45 -1.26 17.12
N GLY A 437 1.21 -0.80 15.89
CA GLY A 437 -0.02 -0.10 15.51
C GLY A 437 -1.18 -1.02 15.12
N HIS A 438 -1.10 -2.35 15.28
CA HIS A 438 -2.19 -3.28 14.97
C HIS A 438 -3.14 -3.49 16.16
N LYS A 439 -4.38 -3.91 15.90
CA LYS A 439 -5.40 -4.26 16.92
C LYS A 439 -5.59 -3.15 17.95
N LEU A 440 -5.28 -3.41 19.22
CA LEU A 440 -5.35 -2.44 20.32
C LEU A 440 -4.50 -1.19 20.02
N GLY A 441 -3.43 -1.33 19.24
CA GLY A 441 -2.58 -0.20 18.81
C GLY A 441 -3.21 0.75 17.78
N GLN A 442 -4.38 0.41 17.21
CA GLN A 442 -5.16 1.32 16.35
C GLN A 442 -6.14 2.21 17.13
N PHE A 443 -6.30 2.00 18.44
CA PHE A 443 -7.22 2.77 19.27
C PHE A 443 -8.64 2.79 18.68
N TYR A 444 -9.35 3.90 18.80
CA TYR A 444 -10.68 4.03 18.21
C TYR A 444 -10.69 3.93 16.67
N ASN A 445 -9.55 4.13 16.01
CA ASN A 445 -9.47 4.37 14.57
C ASN A 445 -9.20 3.08 13.77
N LEU A 446 -10.02 2.05 14.02
CA LEU A 446 -10.00 0.80 13.25
C LEU A 446 -10.37 1.05 11.78
N ALA A 447 -9.98 0.12 10.91
CA ALA A 447 -10.33 0.18 9.51
C ALA A 447 -11.78 -0.25 9.31
N VAL A 448 -12.49 0.46 8.44
CA VAL A 448 -13.88 0.18 8.07
C VAL A 448 -13.96 -0.07 6.57
N LYS A 449 -14.65 -1.14 6.21
CA LYS A 449 -14.77 -1.63 4.84
C LYS A 449 -16.23 -1.83 4.45
N TYR A 450 -16.55 -1.51 3.20
CA TYR A 450 -17.78 -1.97 2.52
C TYR A 450 -17.39 -3.08 1.56
N ASN A 451 -17.94 -4.28 1.71
CA ASN A 451 -17.54 -5.47 0.96
C ASN A 451 -18.45 -5.79 -0.23
N GLY A 452 -19.44 -4.95 -0.50
CA GLY A 452 -20.48 -5.20 -1.51
C GLY A 452 -21.83 -5.52 -0.90
N LEU A 453 -22.80 -5.79 -1.77
CA LEU A 453 -24.14 -6.22 -1.35
C LEU A 453 -24.13 -7.71 -0.99
N LEU A 454 -24.88 -8.09 0.05
CA LEU A 454 -25.15 -9.50 0.31
C LEU A 454 -26.02 -10.03 -0.83
N LYS A 455 -25.42 -10.85 -1.69
CA LYS A 455 -26.15 -11.62 -2.70
C LYS A 455 -27.06 -12.62 -1.99
N LYS A 456 -28.35 -12.62 -2.36
CA LYS A 456 -29.33 -13.59 -1.86
C LYS A 456 -29.03 -15.00 -2.36
#